data_AF-A0A7S1VWD5-F1
#
_entry.id   AF-A0A7S1VWD5-F1
#
_cell.length_a   1.000
_cell.length_b   1.000
_cell.length_c   1.000
_cell.angle_alpha   90.00
_cell.angle_beta   90.00
_cell.angle_gamma   90.00
#
_symmetry.space_group_name_H-M   'P 1'
#
loop_
_entity.id
_entity.type
_entity.pdbx_description
1 polymer ?
#
loop_
_entity_poly.entity_id
_entity_poly.type
_entity_poly.pdbx_seq_one_letter_code
_entity_poly.pdbx_strand_id
1 'polypeptide(L)'
;ADTTAISFYNVDDDGKIVSAFDVTEPVSPKPGDSGLKLLKTVSNLIGDESIVMTTDSINENDQSSTSVEQYFDAWNKRDMMLAVAQFTEDCSVRDLQYDDAFSNRDELETHLLRCKDCLPSSFNFVIDDIAQTKQKAGVLWHVENDGEPLSFTRGCSFYTLDRNGLIQTGFDIPEKAPPKTGFLKTLSSKFEAEPVRLIPLAMWVAYMYILFISDGILPGANALALEQRTWEEVRDLSINFFLVSPLLHLPFSPVVHPMLEGVFNLLLSWAAMFACFLSDERKEKPNLLPFGPMLVGMQFLTSGFLLPYLFTRTPEFESQVYKEDIDGDLQAKVAEWRPLGGFLSAVGTASIVWSFIGRPEFGEFTERYNSFIDLLSIDRVGSSFIVDLAIFAIFQSWFVDDDLQRRGVSEDELMGLRNVAKFVPFFGLAAYITLRPELPSRNSEME
;
A
#
# COMPACT_ATOMS: atom_id res chain seq x y z
N ALA A 1 31.15 -15.52 7.57
CA ALA A 1 30.51 -15.59 6.25
C ALA A 1 31.43 -14.82 5.32
N ASP A 2 31.95 -15.49 4.29
CA ASP A 2 32.77 -14.82 3.29
C ASP A 2 31.85 -13.85 2.55
N THR A 3 32.15 -12.55 2.60
CA THR A 3 31.39 -11.51 1.93
C THR A 3 32.16 -11.10 0.68
N THR A 4 31.50 -11.15 -0.47
CA THR A 4 32.10 -10.73 -1.74
C THR A 4 32.08 -9.20 -1.82
N ALA A 5 33.12 -8.57 -2.36
CA ALA A 5 33.18 -7.12 -2.54
C ALA A 5 33.97 -6.77 -3.80
N ILE A 6 33.66 -5.62 -4.40
CA ILE A 6 34.45 -5.01 -5.47
C ILE A 6 34.84 -3.60 -5.03
N SER A 7 36.13 -3.29 -5.21
CA SER A 7 36.67 -1.94 -5.07
C SER A 7 37.23 -1.51 -6.43
N PHE A 8 36.66 -0.45 -7.01
CA PHE A 8 37.09 0.13 -8.28
C PHE A 8 37.86 1.43 -8.00
N TYR A 9 39.12 1.50 -8.41
CA TYR A 9 40.00 2.64 -8.15
C TYR A 9 40.39 3.31 -9.47
N ASN A 10 40.17 4.62 -9.55
CA ASN A 10 40.74 5.44 -10.61
C ASN A 10 42.03 6.07 -10.09
N VAL A 11 43.10 5.90 -10.86
CA VAL A 11 44.44 6.39 -10.53
C VAL A 11 44.89 7.44 -11.53
N ASP A 12 45.62 8.45 -11.06
CA ASP A 12 46.26 9.44 -11.93
C ASP A 12 47.55 8.91 -12.57
N ASP A 13 48.16 9.72 -13.42
CA ASP A 13 49.42 9.41 -14.10
C ASP A 13 50.60 9.17 -13.14
N ASP A 14 50.53 9.68 -11.90
CA ASP A 14 51.52 9.47 -10.84
C ASP A 14 51.26 8.16 -10.06
N GLY A 15 50.20 7.43 -10.39
CA GLY A 15 49.77 6.20 -9.71
C GLY A 15 49.08 6.46 -8.36
N LYS A 16 48.59 7.66 -8.10
CA LYS A 16 47.82 8.00 -6.89
C LYS A 16 46.33 7.79 -7.15
N ILE A 17 45.62 7.27 -6.15
CA ILE A 17 44.17 7.06 -6.22
C ILE A 17 43.47 8.44 -6.20
N VAL A 18 42.69 8.72 -7.24
CA VAL A 18 41.88 9.94 -7.41
C VAL A 18 40.44 9.71 -6.94
N SER A 19 39.89 8.53 -7.21
CA SER A 19 38.58 8.12 -6.71
C SER A 19 38.55 6.62 -6.44
N ALA A 20 37.72 6.22 -5.50
CA ALA A 20 37.44 4.83 -5.18
C ALA A 20 35.92 4.63 -5.11
N PHE A 21 35.45 3.50 -5.62
CA PHE A 21 34.09 3.04 -5.49
C PHE A 21 34.10 1.65 -4.85
N ASP A 22 33.56 1.54 -3.65
CA ASP A 22 33.55 0.30 -2.87
C ASP A 22 32.12 -0.22 -2.73
N VAL A 23 31.90 -1.47 -3.12
CA VAL A 23 30.60 -2.13 -2.99
C VAL A 23 30.78 -3.54 -2.43
N THR A 24 29.90 -3.91 -1.51
CA THR A 24 29.92 -5.21 -0.81
C THR A 24 28.60 -5.93 -1.02
N GLU A 25 28.65 -7.25 -1.08
CA GLU A 25 27.49 -8.14 -1.14
C GLU A 25 26.37 -7.72 -0.17
N PRO A 26 25.10 -7.66 -0.64
CA PRO A 26 23.97 -7.26 0.18
C PRO A 26 23.69 -8.28 1.31
N VAL A 27 23.12 -7.80 2.42
CA VAL A 27 22.99 -8.56 3.70
C VAL A 27 22.00 -9.75 3.61
N SER A 28 21.26 -9.88 2.51
CA SER A 28 20.47 -11.06 2.20
C SER A 28 20.18 -11.05 0.70
N PRO A 29 20.54 -12.10 -0.06
CA PRO A 29 20.00 -12.27 -1.39
C PRO A 29 18.48 -12.46 -1.27
N LYS A 30 17.73 -11.96 -2.24
CA LYS A 30 16.29 -12.14 -2.29
C LYS A 30 16.03 -13.63 -2.61
N PRO A 31 15.19 -14.34 -1.84
CA PRO A 31 14.89 -15.74 -2.12
C PRO A 31 14.14 -15.86 -3.44
N GLY A 32 14.86 -16.30 -4.47
CA GLY A 32 14.37 -16.48 -5.84
C GLY A 32 13.52 -15.30 -6.37
N ASP A 33 12.46 -15.65 -7.11
CA ASP A 33 11.66 -14.72 -7.94
C ASP A 33 10.68 -13.81 -7.17
N SER A 34 10.72 -13.81 -5.85
CA SER A 34 9.67 -13.18 -5.02
C SER A 34 9.56 -11.66 -5.21
N GLY A 35 10.70 -10.95 -5.34
CA GLY A 35 10.73 -9.50 -5.59
C GLY A 35 10.33 -9.09 -7.01
N LEU A 36 10.77 -9.85 -8.02
CA LEU A 36 10.44 -9.62 -9.43
C LEU A 36 8.97 -9.93 -9.73
N LYS A 37 8.40 -10.98 -9.12
CA LYS A 37 6.96 -11.29 -9.24
C LYS A 37 6.08 -10.14 -8.73
N LEU A 38 6.46 -9.53 -7.60
CA LEU A 38 5.75 -8.38 -7.06
C LEU A 38 5.81 -7.18 -8.03
N LEU A 39 6.98 -6.89 -8.59
CA LEU A 39 7.16 -5.83 -9.58
C LEU A 39 6.41 -6.11 -10.89
N LYS A 40 6.37 -7.35 -11.37
CA LYS A 40 5.58 -7.74 -12.55
C LYS A 40 4.08 -7.59 -12.32
N THR A 41 3.59 -7.92 -11.11
CA THR A 41 2.20 -7.69 -10.73
C THR A 41 1.86 -6.19 -10.69
N VAL A 42 2.79 -5.33 -10.27
CA VAL A 42 2.63 -3.87 -10.26
C VAL A 42 2.79 -3.27 -11.66
N SER A 43 3.71 -3.77 -12.47
CA SER A 43 3.93 -3.34 -13.88
C SER A 43 2.70 -3.64 -14.74
N ASN A 44 2.05 -4.79 -14.58
CA ASN A 44 0.79 -5.09 -15.27
C ASN A 44 -0.38 -4.15 -14.89
N LEU A 45 -0.26 -3.38 -13.79
CA LEU A 45 -1.23 -2.38 -13.36
C LEU A 45 -0.91 -0.97 -13.89
N ILE A 46 0.33 -0.75 -14.37
CA ILE A 46 0.81 0.51 -14.94
C ILE A 46 0.94 0.25 -16.45
N GLY A 47 -0.05 0.72 -17.22
CA GLY A 47 -0.25 0.38 -18.63
C GLY A 47 1.01 0.26 -19.49
N ASP A 48 1.00 -0.79 -20.29
CA ASP A 48 1.98 -1.18 -21.30
C ASP A 48 2.14 -0.07 -22.37
N GLU A 49 3.13 0.81 -22.24
CA GLU A 49 3.49 1.74 -23.30
C GLU A 49 4.43 1.04 -24.29
N SER A 50 3.81 0.46 -25.32
CA SER A 50 4.47 -0.13 -26.46
C SER A 50 4.83 0.93 -27.52
N ILE A 51 6.12 0.91 -27.90
CA ILE A 51 6.73 1.31 -29.18
C ILE A 51 6.81 2.82 -29.51
N VAL A 52 8.05 3.32 -29.54
CA VAL A 52 8.53 4.22 -30.62
C VAL A 52 9.93 3.74 -31.06
N MET A 53 10.02 3.30 -32.32
CA MET A 53 11.29 3.15 -33.05
C MET A 53 11.72 4.53 -33.54
N THR A 54 12.73 5.11 -32.92
CA THR A 54 13.46 6.26 -33.49
C THR A 54 14.80 5.76 -34.00
N THR A 55 14.96 5.84 -35.32
CA THR A 55 16.21 5.56 -36.01
C THR A 55 17.01 6.84 -36.01
N ASP A 56 17.96 6.96 -35.08
CA ASP A 56 18.97 8.02 -35.14
C ASP A 56 20.34 7.42 -35.46
N SER A 57 20.95 8.10 -36.42
CA SER A 57 22.18 7.80 -37.14
C SER A 57 23.39 7.62 -36.24
N ILE A 58 24.00 6.44 -36.32
CA ILE A 58 25.28 6.11 -35.69
C ILE A 58 26.38 6.91 -36.41
N ASN A 59 27.03 7.81 -35.68
CA ASN A 59 28.34 8.32 -36.05
C ASN A 59 29.36 7.20 -35.84
N GLU A 60 29.93 6.71 -36.94
CA GLU A 60 31.06 5.79 -36.95
C GLU A 60 32.29 6.48 -36.33
N ASN A 61 32.68 6.03 -35.14
CA ASN A 61 34.08 6.08 -34.72
C ASN A 61 34.48 4.68 -34.29
N ASP A 62 35.33 4.08 -35.13
CA ASP A 62 35.73 2.68 -35.18
C ASP A 62 36.73 2.37 -34.06
N GLN A 63 36.22 1.77 -32.98
CA GLN A 63 36.98 1.01 -32.00
C GLN A 63 36.10 -0.20 -31.66
N SER A 64 36.53 -1.41 -32.02
CA SER A 64 35.65 -2.58 -31.90
C SER A 64 35.21 -2.78 -30.45
N SER A 65 33.93 -2.53 -30.17
CA SER A 65 33.34 -2.70 -28.84
C SER A 65 33.61 -4.11 -28.33
N THR A 66 34.06 -4.21 -27.08
CA THR A 66 34.34 -5.50 -26.44
C THR A 66 33.04 -6.25 -26.14
N SER A 67 33.11 -7.57 -25.91
CA SER A 67 31.92 -8.37 -25.58
C SER A 67 31.18 -7.84 -24.34
N VAL A 68 31.90 -7.19 -23.43
CA VAL A 68 31.34 -6.55 -22.24
C VAL A 68 30.51 -5.33 -22.62
N GLU A 69 31.04 -4.40 -23.41
CA GLU A 69 30.29 -3.22 -23.88
C GLU A 69 29.09 -3.65 -24.74
N GLN A 70 29.28 -4.64 -25.62
CA GLN A 70 28.20 -5.20 -26.43
C GLN A 70 27.09 -5.82 -25.58
N TYR A 71 27.41 -6.39 -24.42
CA TYR A 71 26.42 -6.93 -23.49
C TYR A 71 25.53 -5.82 -22.91
N PHE A 72 26.13 -4.73 -22.40
CA PHE A 72 25.36 -3.58 -21.89
C PHE A 72 24.54 -2.90 -23.00
N ASP A 73 25.11 -2.75 -24.20
CA ASP A 73 24.40 -2.20 -25.35
C ASP A 73 23.21 -3.06 -25.77
N ALA A 74 23.38 -4.38 -25.82
CA ALA A 74 22.31 -5.32 -26.14
C ALA A 74 21.21 -5.31 -25.08
N TRP A 75 21.59 -5.20 -23.80
CA TRP A 75 20.65 -5.03 -22.69
C TRP A 75 19.81 -3.76 -22.85
N ASN A 76 20.44 -2.62 -23.10
CA ASN A 76 19.76 -1.33 -23.30
C ASN A 76 18.84 -1.36 -24.54
N LYS A 77 19.23 -2.07 -25.61
CA LYS A 77 18.39 -2.34 -26.78
C LYS A 77 17.30 -3.37 -26.53
N ARG A 78 17.22 -3.94 -25.32
CA ARG A 78 16.26 -4.98 -24.91
C ARG A 78 16.35 -6.27 -25.74
N ASP A 79 17.53 -6.53 -26.31
CA ASP A 79 17.84 -7.71 -27.11
C ASP A 79 18.63 -8.74 -26.27
N MET A 80 17.90 -9.61 -25.58
CA MET A 80 18.50 -10.58 -24.67
C MET A 80 19.29 -11.67 -25.41
N MET A 81 18.89 -12.00 -26.65
CA MET A 81 19.62 -12.97 -27.47
C MET A 81 21.01 -12.43 -27.84
N LEU A 82 21.08 -11.16 -28.23
CA LEU A 82 22.36 -10.51 -28.50
C LEU A 82 23.20 -10.35 -27.21
N ALA A 83 22.54 -10.11 -26.07
CA ALA A 83 23.21 -10.00 -24.76
C ALA A 83 23.87 -11.32 -24.35
N VAL A 84 23.15 -12.46 -24.41
CA VAL A 84 23.71 -13.76 -24.02
C VAL A 84 24.73 -14.31 -25.02
N ALA A 85 24.70 -13.86 -26.29
CA ALA A 85 25.70 -14.21 -27.28
C ALA A 85 27.13 -13.76 -26.89
N GLN A 86 27.25 -12.77 -26.00
CA GLN A 86 28.52 -12.25 -25.50
C GLN A 86 29.17 -13.11 -24.41
N PHE A 87 28.46 -14.13 -23.91
CA PHE A 87 28.94 -15.07 -22.89
C PHE A 87 29.37 -16.39 -23.54
N THR A 88 30.20 -17.22 -22.91
CA THR A 88 30.45 -18.60 -23.39
C THR A 88 29.22 -19.49 -23.18
N GLU A 89 29.10 -20.61 -23.90
CA GLU A 89 27.95 -21.53 -23.73
C GLU A 89 27.83 -22.07 -22.29
N ASP A 90 28.97 -22.29 -21.64
CA ASP A 90 29.15 -22.80 -20.28
C ASP A 90 29.37 -21.69 -19.24
N CYS A 91 28.90 -20.47 -19.51
CA CYS A 91 29.16 -19.33 -18.65
C CYS A 91 28.60 -19.47 -17.24
N SER A 92 29.27 -18.93 -16.23
CA SER A 92 28.76 -18.86 -14.85
C SER A 92 28.71 -17.43 -14.33
N VAL A 93 27.50 -16.86 -14.27
CA VAL A 93 27.27 -15.46 -13.88
C VAL A 93 26.44 -15.41 -12.61
N ARG A 94 26.79 -14.52 -11.67
CA ARG A 94 26.06 -14.36 -10.41
C ARG A 94 25.69 -12.89 -10.17
N ASP A 95 24.40 -12.58 -10.22
CA ASP A 95 23.90 -11.34 -9.63
C ASP A 95 23.76 -11.54 -8.12
N LEU A 96 24.58 -10.85 -7.32
CA LEU A 96 24.60 -11.00 -5.86
C LEU A 96 23.33 -10.49 -5.16
N GLN A 97 22.35 -9.94 -5.90
CA GLN A 97 21.01 -9.75 -5.35
C GLN A 97 20.21 -11.05 -5.21
N TYR A 98 20.61 -12.13 -5.87
CA TYR A 98 19.91 -13.42 -5.88
C TYR A 98 20.79 -14.54 -5.33
N ASP A 99 20.17 -15.61 -4.82
CA ASP A 99 20.87 -16.70 -4.15
C ASP A 99 21.70 -17.59 -5.11
N ASP A 100 21.26 -17.74 -6.37
CA ASP A 100 21.80 -18.72 -7.31
C ASP A 100 22.58 -18.08 -8.47
N ALA A 101 23.64 -18.76 -8.92
CA ALA A 101 24.37 -18.40 -10.14
C ALA A 101 23.72 -19.04 -11.39
N PHE A 102 23.72 -18.31 -12.50
CA PHE A 102 23.29 -18.79 -13.81
C PHE A 102 24.44 -19.55 -14.47
N SER A 103 24.26 -20.84 -14.74
CA SER A 103 25.37 -21.75 -15.09
C SER A 103 25.51 -22.03 -16.59
N ASN A 104 24.73 -21.36 -17.42
CA ASN A 104 24.78 -21.43 -18.89
C ASN A 104 24.01 -20.24 -19.50
N ARG A 105 24.10 -20.09 -20.84
CA ARG A 105 23.39 -19.03 -21.58
C ARG A 105 21.87 -19.10 -21.42
N ASP A 106 21.26 -20.29 -21.38
CA ASP A 106 19.80 -20.43 -21.31
C ASP A 106 19.23 -19.94 -19.97
N GLU A 107 19.91 -20.27 -18.87
CA GLU A 107 19.58 -19.77 -17.53
C GLU A 107 19.77 -18.26 -17.42
N LEU A 108 20.86 -17.74 -18.01
CA LEU A 108 21.13 -16.32 -18.07
C LEU A 108 20.07 -15.59 -18.91
N GLU A 109 19.73 -16.10 -20.10
CA GLU A 109 18.69 -15.52 -20.98
C GLU A 109 17.34 -15.47 -20.26
N THR A 110 16.97 -16.56 -19.58
CA THR A 110 15.75 -16.62 -18.79
C THR A 110 15.74 -15.59 -17.66
N HIS A 111 16.87 -15.36 -17.01
CA HIS A 111 17.01 -14.31 -16.00
C HIS A 111 16.89 -12.91 -16.62
N LEU A 112 17.64 -12.65 -17.70
CA LEU A 112 17.65 -11.37 -18.40
C LEU A 112 16.25 -11.00 -18.94
N LEU A 113 15.53 -11.96 -19.55
CA LEU A 113 14.14 -11.77 -19.97
C LEU A 113 13.21 -11.40 -18.81
N ARG A 114 13.38 -12.03 -17.65
CA ARG A 114 12.59 -11.69 -16.45
C ARG A 114 12.89 -10.29 -15.93
N CYS A 115 14.16 -9.90 -15.89
CA CYS A 115 14.57 -8.56 -15.50
C CYS A 115 14.04 -7.51 -16.48
N LYS A 116 14.11 -7.80 -17.80
CA LYS A 116 13.53 -6.98 -18.86
C LYS A 116 12.01 -6.80 -18.69
N ASP A 117 11.28 -7.84 -18.33
CA ASP A 117 9.82 -7.76 -18.10
C ASP A 117 9.45 -6.92 -16.86
N CYS A 118 10.35 -6.78 -15.90
CA CYS A 118 10.07 -6.12 -14.62
C CYS A 118 10.57 -4.67 -14.55
N LEU A 119 11.49 -4.27 -15.43
CA LEU A 119 12.09 -2.94 -15.44
C LEU A 119 11.49 -2.08 -16.57
N PRO A 120 11.12 -0.81 -16.32
CA PRO A 120 10.59 0.10 -17.34
C PRO A 120 11.51 0.20 -18.56
N SER A 121 10.97 0.28 -19.77
CA SER A 121 11.76 0.35 -21.02
C SER A 121 12.71 1.54 -21.10
N SER A 122 12.41 2.62 -20.38
CA SER A 122 13.23 3.82 -20.23
C SER A 122 14.52 3.61 -19.42
N PHE A 123 14.67 2.46 -18.74
CA PHE A 123 15.85 2.17 -17.92
C PHE A 123 17.01 1.70 -18.78
N ASN A 124 18.13 2.43 -18.68
CA ASN A 124 19.38 2.13 -19.37
C ASN A 124 20.53 2.00 -18.38
N PHE A 125 21.39 1.00 -18.58
CA PHE A 125 22.67 0.91 -17.89
C PHE A 125 23.70 1.75 -18.63
N VAL A 126 24.33 2.69 -17.93
CA VAL A 126 25.41 3.52 -18.45
C VAL A 126 26.72 3.03 -17.84
N ILE A 127 27.67 2.71 -18.70
CA ILE A 127 29.05 2.38 -18.28
C ILE A 127 29.74 3.69 -17.91
N ASP A 128 30.05 3.85 -16.62
CA ASP A 128 30.81 4.98 -16.10
C ASP A 128 32.31 4.84 -16.42
N ASP A 129 32.83 3.62 -16.26
CA ASP A 129 34.26 3.32 -16.48
C ASP A 129 34.47 1.81 -16.68
N ILE A 130 35.57 1.45 -17.37
CA ILE A 130 35.92 0.05 -17.65
C ILE A 130 37.43 -0.20 -17.48
N ALA A 131 37.77 -1.14 -16.60
CA ALA A 131 39.13 -1.63 -16.40
C ALA A 131 39.28 -3.02 -17.01
N GLN A 132 39.87 -3.10 -18.21
CA GLN A 132 39.93 -4.36 -18.97
C GLN A 132 41.34 -4.83 -19.30
N THR A 133 41.52 -6.14 -19.21
CA THR A 133 42.67 -6.92 -19.68
C THR A 133 42.19 -8.01 -20.64
N LYS A 134 43.11 -8.77 -21.24
CA LYS A 134 42.76 -9.91 -22.11
C LYS A 134 41.96 -11.02 -21.41
N GLN A 135 41.94 -11.07 -20.08
CA GLN A 135 41.34 -12.18 -19.30
C GLN A 135 40.26 -11.71 -18.32
N LYS A 136 40.17 -10.41 -18.05
CA LYS A 136 39.35 -9.86 -16.98
C LYS A 136 38.85 -8.47 -17.34
N ALA A 137 37.63 -8.15 -16.95
CA ALA A 137 37.07 -6.81 -17.06
C ALA A 137 36.37 -6.43 -15.74
N GLY A 138 36.62 -5.24 -15.23
CA GLY A 138 35.80 -4.60 -14.20
C GLY A 138 35.02 -3.46 -14.85
N VAL A 139 33.74 -3.34 -14.54
CA VAL A 139 32.87 -2.30 -15.11
C VAL A 139 32.22 -1.54 -13.97
N LEU A 140 32.37 -0.22 -13.96
CA LEU A 140 31.59 0.67 -13.13
C LEU A 140 30.39 1.15 -13.94
N TRP A 141 29.20 1.10 -13.36
CA TRP A 141 27.98 1.48 -14.06
C TRP A 141 26.96 2.13 -13.13
N HIS A 142 26.02 2.85 -13.73
CA HIS A 142 24.79 3.30 -13.08
C HIS A 142 23.58 3.08 -13.98
N VAL A 143 22.37 3.16 -13.42
CA VAL A 143 21.14 3.07 -14.18
C VAL A 143 20.51 4.46 -14.31
N GLU A 144 20.18 4.85 -15.53
CA GLU A 144 19.41 6.06 -15.85
C GLU A 144 17.96 5.72 -16.20
N ASN A 145 17.07 6.68 -15.98
CA ASN A 145 15.70 6.69 -16.49
C ASN A 145 15.52 7.92 -17.37
N ASP A 146 15.29 7.72 -18.69
CA ASP A 146 15.17 8.81 -19.67
C ASP A 146 16.34 9.82 -19.67
N GLY A 147 17.57 9.31 -19.46
CA GLY A 147 18.79 10.11 -19.43
C GLY A 147 19.13 10.75 -18.08
N GLU A 148 18.31 10.53 -17.05
CA GLU A 148 18.56 11.03 -15.69
C GLU A 148 19.03 9.89 -14.77
N PRO A 149 20.16 10.03 -14.05
CA PRO A 149 20.65 9.01 -13.12
C PRO A 149 19.68 8.71 -11.99
N LEU A 150 19.37 7.43 -11.79
CA LEU A 150 18.59 6.98 -10.65
C LEU A 150 19.45 6.97 -9.38
N SER A 151 18.88 7.46 -8.28
CA SER A 151 19.58 7.43 -6.99
C SER A 151 19.71 5.99 -6.47
N PHE A 152 20.90 5.63 -5.98
CA PHE A 152 21.19 4.32 -5.38
C PHE A 152 21.08 3.11 -6.32
N THR A 153 21.29 3.33 -7.62
CA THR A 153 21.30 2.29 -8.67
C THR A 153 22.67 2.18 -9.35
N ARG A 154 23.73 2.65 -8.71
CA ARG A 154 25.11 2.43 -9.17
C ARG A 154 25.53 1.00 -8.83
N GLY A 155 26.52 0.47 -9.53
CA GLY A 155 27.03 -0.85 -9.26
C GLY A 155 28.37 -1.10 -9.92
N CYS A 156 28.94 -2.26 -9.59
CA CYS A 156 30.15 -2.72 -10.23
C CYS A 156 30.01 -4.19 -10.64
N SER A 157 30.49 -4.49 -11.84
CA SER A 157 30.56 -5.84 -12.39
C SER A 157 32.00 -6.28 -12.53
N PHE A 158 32.26 -7.55 -12.30
CA PHE A 158 33.56 -8.16 -12.56
C PHE A 158 33.40 -9.43 -13.40
N TYR A 159 34.07 -9.46 -14.53
CA TYR A 159 34.02 -10.55 -15.50
C TYR A 159 35.38 -11.20 -15.73
N THR A 160 35.39 -12.50 -16.00
CA THR A 160 36.51 -13.21 -16.61
C THR A 160 36.19 -13.55 -18.05
N LEU A 161 37.19 -13.45 -18.92
CA LEU A 161 37.06 -13.60 -20.37
C LEU A 161 37.79 -14.84 -20.86
N ASP A 162 37.21 -15.52 -21.84
CA ASP A 162 37.84 -16.63 -22.54
C ASP A 162 38.92 -16.14 -23.53
N ARG A 163 39.52 -17.06 -24.28
CA ARG A 163 40.56 -16.71 -25.27
C ARG A 163 40.04 -15.91 -26.47
N ASN A 164 38.73 -15.97 -26.73
CA ASN A 164 38.05 -15.26 -27.80
C ASN A 164 37.51 -13.90 -27.32
N GLY A 165 37.63 -13.58 -26.03
CA GLY A 165 37.12 -12.36 -25.43
C GLY A 165 35.66 -12.45 -25.00
N LEU A 166 35.03 -13.62 -25.03
CA LEU A 166 33.67 -13.85 -24.52
C LEU A 166 33.68 -13.96 -22.99
N ILE A 167 32.57 -13.57 -22.35
CA ILE A 167 32.44 -13.61 -20.89
C ILE A 167 32.24 -15.06 -20.43
N GLN A 168 33.18 -15.58 -19.65
CA GLN A 168 33.12 -16.95 -19.12
C GLN A 168 32.52 -16.99 -17.71
N THR A 169 32.96 -16.10 -16.82
CA THR A 169 32.36 -15.98 -15.49
C THR A 169 32.16 -14.52 -15.11
N GLY A 170 31.19 -14.25 -14.25
CA GLY A 170 30.90 -12.89 -13.83
C GLY A 170 30.19 -12.81 -12.50
N PHE A 171 30.32 -11.67 -11.83
CA PHE A 171 29.38 -11.30 -10.79
C PHE A 171 29.16 -9.80 -10.75
N ASP A 172 27.95 -9.42 -10.35
CA ASP A 172 27.48 -8.04 -10.31
C ASP A 172 27.09 -7.67 -8.87
N ILE A 173 27.52 -6.49 -8.42
CA ILE A 173 27.19 -5.95 -7.09
C ILE A 173 26.63 -4.53 -7.24
N PRO A 174 25.30 -4.33 -7.08
CA PRO A 174 24.71 -3.00 -6.99
C PRO A 174 24.94 -2.36 -5.62
N GLU A 175 24.87 -1.04 -5.55
CA GLU A 175 24.85 -0.29 -4.30
C GLU A 175 23.72 -0.80 -3.39
N LYS A 176 23.99 -0.76 -2.08
CA LYS A 176 22.96 -1.06 -1.08
C LYS A 176 21.88 0.01 -1.16
N ALA A 177 20.67 -0.40 -1.54
CA ALA A 177 19.50 0.42 -1.31
C ALA A 177 19.47 0.82 0.18
N PRO A 178 19.30 2.12 0.52
CA PRO A 178 19.29 2.54 1.91
C PRO A 178 18.23 1.76 2.70
N PRO A 179 18.45 1.47 4.00
CA PRO A 179 17.39 0.93 4.83
C PRO A 179 16.16 1.83 4.70
N LYS A 180 14.95 1.24 4.65
CA LYS A 180 13.64 1.89 4.39
C LYS A 180 13.27 2.97 5.44
N THR A 181 14.12 3.97 5.61
CA THR A 181 13.93 5.18 6.43
C THR A 181 12.96 6.15 5.77
N GLY A 182 12.65 5.94 4.49
CA GLY A 182 11.61 6.67 3.76
C GLY A 182 10.28 6.65 4.48
N PHE A 183 9.86 5.53 5.06
CA PHE A 183 8.59 5.45 5.80
C PHE A 183 8.56 6.41 7.00
N LEU A 184 9.63 6.45 7.81
CA LEU A 184 9.72 7.32 8.99
C LEU A 184 9.82 8.80 8.59
N LYS A 185 10.56 9.11 7.52
CA LYS A 185 10.64 10.48 6.99
C LYS A 185 9.31 10.96 6.43
N THR A 186 8.63 10.14 5.64
CA THR A 186 7.28 10.42 5.11
C THR A 186 6.25 10.55 6.22
N LEU A 187 6.39 9.79 7.30
CA LEU A 187 5.53 9.93 8.46
C LEU A 187 5.82 11.25 9.19
N SER A 188 7.09 11.60 9.42
CA SER A 188 7.49 12.88 10.05
C SER A 188 6.95 14.09 9.28
N SER A 189 7.11 14.09 7.95
CA SER A 189 6.67 15.22 7.11
C SER A 189 5.15 15.46 7.19
N LYS A 190 4.36 14.39 7.39
CA LYS A 190 2.90 14.51 7.60
C LYS A 190 2.55 15.20 8.91
N PHE A 191 3.27 14.91 9.99
CA PHE A 191 3.07 15.59 11.28
C PHE A 191 3.59 17.03 11.27
N GLU A 192 4.65 17.30 10.51
CA GLU A 192 5.16 18.65 10.29
C GLU A 192 4.16 19.50 9.50
N ALA A 193 3.51 18.93 8.47
CA ALA A 193 2.50 19.60 7.66
C ALA A 193 1.20 19.86 8.45
N GLU A 194 0.72 18.87 9.22
CA GLU A 194 -0.52 18.96 9.98
C GLU A 194 -0.35 18.42 11.41
N PRO A 195 0.07 19.28 12.37
CA PRO A 195 0.30 18.87 13.75
C PRO A 195 -0.94 18.30 14.46
N VAL A 196 -2.14 18.67 14.00
CA VAL A 196 -3.41 18.16 14.54
C VAL A 196 -3.54 16.63 14.44
N ARG A 197 -2.77 15.99 13.55
CA ARG A 197 -2.70 14.52 13.40
C ARG A 197 -2.14 13.81 14.63
N LEU A 198 -1.50 14.54 15.55
CA LEU A 198 -1.11 14.00 16.85
C LEU A 198 -2.32 13.54 17.67
N ILE A 199 -3.51 14.11 17.44
CA ILE A 199 -4.74 13.71 18.13
C ILE A 199 -5.15 12.27 17.78
N PRO A 200 -5.39 11.91 16.50
CA PRO A 200 -5.70 10.52 16.14
C PRO A 200 -4.53 9.56 16.42
N LEU A 201 -3.27 9.99 16.33
CA LEU A 201 -2.13 9.16 16.74
C LEU A 201 -2.17 8.83 18.23
N ALA A 202 -2.27 9.84 19.10
CA ALA A 202 -2.32 9.65 20.55
C ALA A 202 -3.54 8.81 20.95
N MET A 203 -4.69 9.05 20.31
CA MET A 203 -5.88 8.25 20.53
C MET A 203 -5.69 6.81 20.07
N TRP A 204 -5.00 6.56 18.96
CA TRP A 204 -4.72 5.20 18.49
C TRP A 204 -3.78 4.47 19.43
N VAL A 205 -2.69 5.12 19.89
CA VAL A 205 -1.78 4.53 20.87
C VAL A 205 -2.52 4.20 22.16
N ALA A 206 -3.35 5.13 22.66
CA ALA A 206 -4.18 4.88 23.84
C ALA A 206 -5.18 3.74 23.60
N TYR A 207 -5.87 3.73 22.45
CA TYR A 207 -6.83 2.69 22.08
C TYR A 207 -6.19 1.31 22.02
N MET A 208 -5.06 1.17 21.33
CA MET A 208 -4.33 -0.11 21.21
C MET A 208 -3.78 -0.57 22.57
N TYR A 209 -3.25 0.36 23.37
CA TYR A 209 -2.81 0.04 24.72
C TYR A 209 -3.97 -0.44 25.59
N ILE A 210 -5.09 0.29 25.59
CA ILE A 210 -6.27 -0.07 26.38
C ILE A 210 -6.84 -1.41 25.94
N LEU A 211 -6.93 -1.68 24.64
CA LEU A 211 -7.53 -2.90 24.12
C LEU A 211 -6.65 -4.13 24.36
N PHE A 212 -5.35 -4.05 24.05
CA PHE A 212 -4.46 -5.21 24.02
C PHE A 212 -3.61 -5.40 25.28
N ILE A 213 -3.35 -4.35 26.06
CA ILE A 213 -2.32 -4.39 27.12
C ILE A 213 -2.90 -4.05 28.49
N SER A 214 -3.74 -3.03 28.60
CA SER A 214 -4.23 -2.55 29.89
C SER A 214 -5.15 -3.56 30.56
N ASP A 215 -4.98 -3.72 31.87
CA ASP A 215 -5.94 -4.39 32.74
C ASP A 215 -6.70 -3.33 33.57
N GLY A 216 -8.03 -3.28 33.45
CA GLY A 216 -8.89 -2.45 34.33
C GLY A 216 -9.36 -1.09 33.82
N ILE A 217 -8.89 -0.59 32.66
CA ILE A 217 -9.47 0.63 32.04
C ILE A 217 -10.76 0.29 31.30
N LEU A 218 -10.69 -0.70 30.40
CA LEU A 218 -11.86 -1.30 29.79
C LEU A 218 -12.21 -2.57 30.56
N PRO A 219 -13.51 -2.87 30.77
CA PRO A 219 -13.90 -4.09 31.46
C PRO A 219 -13.48 -5.35 30.66
N GLY A 220 -13.36 -6.48 31.34
CA GLY A 220 -12.94 -7.76 30.74
C GLY A 220 -11.42 -7.94 30.55
N ALA A 221 -11.02 -9.16 30.20
CA ALA A 221 -9.63 -9.52 29.94
C ALA A 221 -9.07 -8.82 28.71
N ASN A 222 -7.77 -8.53 28.68
CA ASN A 222 -7.13 -7.91 27.52
C ASN A 222 -7.17 -8.80 26.27
N ALA A 223 -7.08 -8.17 25.10
CA ALA A 223 -7.27 -8.85 23.83
C ALA A 223 -6.27 -10.01 23.58
N LEU A 224 -5.13 -10.01 24.27
CA LEU A 224 -4.12 -11.07 24.19
C LEU A 224 -4.43 -12.26 25.11
N ALA A 225 -5.36 -12.10 26.04
CA ALA A 225 -5.79 -13.09 27.02
C ALA A 225 -7.31 -13.41 26.91
N LEU A 226 -7.91 -13.17 25.74
CA LEU A 226 -9.33 -13.42 25.55
C LEU A 226 -9.70 -14.88 25.78
N GLU A 227 -10.76 -15.07 26.57
CA GLU A 227 -11.35 -16.38 26.77
C GLU A 227 -12.03 -16.89 25.49
N GLN A 228 -12.10 -18.21 25.33
CA GLN A 228 -12.78 -18.89 24.23
C GLN A 228 -14.21 -18.37 24.01
N ARG A 229 -14.93 -18.06 25.09
CA ARG A 229 -16.28 -17.49 25.07
C ARG A 229 -16.35 -16.18 24.27
N THR A 230 -15.34 -15.32 24.39
CA THR A 230 -15.32 -14.02 23.71
C THR A 230 -15.13 -14.20 22.20
N TRP A 231 -14.30 -15.17 21.80
CA TRP A 231 -14.13 -15.54 20.39
C TRP A 231 -15.41 -16.13 19.77
N GLU A 232 -16.16 -16.92 20.54
CA GLU A 232 -17.47 -17.43 20.13
C GLU A 232 -18.48 -16.29 19.96
N GLU A 233 -18.49 -15.31 20.86
CA GLU A 233 -19.36 -14.14 20.77
C GLU A 233 -19.04 -13.30 19.51
N VAL A 234 -17.77 -13.02 19.23
CA VAL A 234 -17.33 -12.32 18.01
C VAL A 234 -17.77 -13.06 16.76
N ARG A 235 -17.58 -14.38 16.72
CA ARG A 235 -18.03 -15.23 15.61
C ARG A 235 -19.55 -15.14 15.45
N ASP A 236 -20.29 -15.25 16.55
CA ASP A 236 -21.75 -15.31 16.53
C ASP A 236 -22.36 -13.97 16.10
N LEU A 237 -21.80 -12.85 16.57
CA LEU A 237 -22.10 -11.51 16.08
C LEU A 237 -21.82 -11.38 14.57
N SER A 238 -20.68 -11.91 14.11
CA SER A 238 -20.28 -11.89 12.70
C SER A 238 -21.20 -12.74 11.81
N ILE A 239 -21.72 -13.88 12.31
CA ILE A 239 -22.73 -14.68 11.59
C ILE A 239 -24.06 -13.92 11.49
N ASN A 240 -24.37 -13.08 12.47
CA ASN A 240 -25.55 -12.20 12.49
C ASN A 240 -25.29 -10.83 11.84
N PHE A 241 -24.30 -10.73 10.93
CA PHE A 241 -23.97 -9.51 10.19
C PHE A 241 -25.18 -8.92 9.44
N PHE A 242 -25.34 -7.61 9.58
CA PHE A 242 -26.49 -6.80 9.15
C PHE A 242 -27.85 -7.35 9.56
N LEU A 243 -27.90 -8.14 10.64
CA LEU A 243 -29.09 -8.83 11.13
C LEU A 243 -29.76 -9.74 10.09
N VAL A 244 -29.04 -10.14 9.03
CA VAL A 244 -29.63 -10.90 7.92
C VAL A 244 -30.10 -12.28 8.39
N SER A 245 -29.24 -13.04 9.04
CA SER A 245 -29.57 -14.38 9.54
C SER A 245 -30.66 -14.40 10.61
N PRO A 246 -30.69 -13.51 11.63
CA PRO A 246 -31.76 -13.54 12.61
C PRO A 246 -33.09 -13.07 12.03
N LEU A 247 -33.11 -12.07 11.13
CA LEU A 247 -34.35 -11.61 10.48
C LEU A 247 -34.95 -12.68 9.55
N LEU A 248 -34.10 -13.44 8.86
CA LEU A 248 -34.52 -14.53 8.00
C LEU A 248 -34.77 -15.85 8.74
N HIS A 249 -34.58 -15.88 10.07
CA HIS A 249 -34.73 -17.07 10.90
C HIS A 249 -33.92 -18.27 10.38
N LEU A 250 -32.67 -18.01 9.93
CA LEU A 250 -31.83 -19.06 9.37
C LEU A 250 -31.44 -20.07 10.46
N PRO A 251 -31.35 -21.37 10.13
CA PRO A 251 -31.13 -22.43 11.12
C PRO A 251 -29.75 -22.37 11.81
N PHE A 252 -28.83 -21.61 11.24
CA PHE A 252 -27.49 -21.38 11.79
C PHE A 252 -27.35 -20.01 12.47
N SER A 253 -28.43 -19.22 12.60
CA SER A 253 -28.38 -17.92 13.29
C SER A 253 -28.15 -18.14 14.78
N PRO A 254 -27.00 -17.73 15.34
CA PRO A 254 -26.73 -17.88 16.76
C PRO A 254 -27.62 -16.94 17.56
N VAL A 255 -27.84 -17.26 18.84
CA VAL A 255 -28.61 -16.42 19.76
C VAL A 255 -27.65 -15.55 20.56
N VAL A 256 -27.64 -14.25 20.25
CA VAL A 256 -26.79 -13.25 20.94
C VAL A 256 -27.68 -12.20 21.58
N HIS A 257 -27.19 -11.52 22.62
CA HIS A 257 -27.95 -10.47 23.30
C HIS A 257 -28.38 -9.37 22.31
N PRO A 258 -29.68 -9.00 22.23
CA PRO A 258 -30.20 -8.14 21.16
C PRO A 258 -29.62 -6.72 21.18
N MET A 259 -29.34 -6.16 22.36
CA MET A 259 -28.67 -4.86 22.47
C MET A 259 -27.22 -4.90 21.95
N LEU A 260 -26.52 -6.02 22.15
CA LEU A 260 -25.15 -6.19 21.65
C LEU A 260 -25.16 -6.38 20.13
N GLU A 261 -26.06 -7.22 19.60
CA GLU A 261 -26.27 -7.38 18.15
C GLU A 261 -26.59 -6.04 17.48
N GLY A 262 -27.42 -5.21 18.11
CA GLY A 262 -27.78 -3.90 17.55
C GLY A 262 -26.63 -2.90 17.59
N VAL A 263 -25.85 -2.84 18.68
CA VAL A 263 -24.65 -1.99 18.76
C VAL A 263 -23.62 -2.41 17.71
N PHE A 264 -23.34 -3.71 17.61
CA PHE A 264 -22.39 -4.26 16.64
C PHE A 264 -22.79 -3.94 15.19
N ASN A 265 -24.05 -4.21 14.82
CA ASN A 265 -24.51 -3.98 13.45
C ASN A 265 -24.68 -2.50 13.10
N LEU A 266 -25.02 -1.65 14.07
CA LEU A 266 -24.97 -0.20 13.90
C LEU A 266 -23.54 0.27 13.62
N LEU A 267 -22.58 -0.22 14.39
CA LEU A 267 -21.17 0.14 14.25
C LEU A 267 -20.61 -0.27 12.88
N LEU A 268 -20.89 -1.50 12.42
CA LEU A 268 -20.43 -1.97 11.10
C LEU A 268 -21.13 -1.26 9.94
N SER A 269 -22.42 -0.97 10.09
CA SER A 269 -23.14 -0.13 9.14
C SER A 269 -22.49 1.26 9.03
N TRP A 270 -22.13 1.87 10.16
CA TRP A 270 -21.41 3.14 10.17
C TRP A 270 -20.02 3.02 9.57
N ALA A 271 -19.25 1.97 9.92
CA ALA A 271 -17.93 1.72 9.33
C ALA A 271 -18.03 1.61 7.80
N ALA A 272 -19.05 0.93 7.28
CA ALA A 272 -19.29 0.80 5.85
C ALA A 272 -19.66 2.14 5.16
N MET A 273 -20.26 3.09 5.88
CA MET A 273 -20.55 4.43 5.31
C MET A 273 -19.28 5.18 4.91
N PHE A 274 -18.15 4.91 5.57
CA PHE A 274 -16.86 5.51 5.20
C PHE A 274 -16.40 5.14 3.79
N ALA A 275 -16.99 4.11 3.15
CA ALA A 275 -16.74 3.79 1.74
C ALA A 275 -17.00 4.97 0.80
N CYS A 276 -17.88 5.91 1.20
CA CYS A 276 -18.16 7.13 0.45
C CYS A 276 -16.95 8.07 0.32
N PHE A 277 -15.91 7.88 1.14
CA PHE A 277 -14.66 8.64 1.16
C PHE A 277 -13.51 7.94 0.42
N LEU A 278 -13.80 6.85 -0.31
CA LEU A 278 -12.87 6.28 -1.29
C LEU A 278 -12.41 7.31 -2.35
N SER A 279 -13.12 8.44 -2.47
CA SER A 279 -12.71 9.62 -3.23
C SER A 279 -11.39 10.25 -2.77
N ASP A 280 -10.88 9.92 -1.57
CA ASP A 280 -9.56 10.39 -1.12
C ASP A 280 -8.39 9.67 -1.80
N GLU A 281 -8.59 8.44 -2.27
CA GLU A 281 -7.54 7.61 -2.87
C GLU A 281 -7.35 7.94 -4.35
N ARG A 282 -6.20 8.52 -4.71
CA ARG A 282 -5.89 8.99 -6.07
C ARG A 282 -4.46 8.67 -6.44
N LYS A 283 -4.21 8.43 -7.73
CA LYS A 283 -2.88 8.10 -8.26
C LYS A 283 -1.84 9.20 -7.97
N GLU A 284 -2.25 10.45 -8.09
CA GLU A 284 -1.38 11.62 -7.88
C GLU A 284 -1.25 12.02 -6.39
N LYS A 285 -2.09 11.46 -5.53
CA LYS A 285 -2.07 11.66 -4.07
C LYS A 285 -2.00 10.30 -3.36
N PRO A 286 -0.84 9.63 -3.38
CA PRO A 286 -0.70 8.35 -2.70
C PRO A 286 -0.83 8.55 -1.18
N ASN A 287 -1.72 7.78 -0.56
CA ASN A 287 -1.79 7.66 0.88
C ASN A 287 -0.74 6.66 1.38
N LEU A 288 -0.17 6.92 2.56
CA LEU A 288 0.82 5.99 3.13
C LEU A 288 0.18 4.64 3.49
N LEU A 289 -1.07 4.69 3.97
CA LEU A 289 -1.96 3.55 4.10
C LEU A 289 -3.13 3.76 3.13
N PRO A 290 -3.26 2.96 2.06
CA PRO A 290 -4.35 3.09 1.10
C PRO A 290 -5.71 2.91 1.76
N PHE A 291 -6.69 3.75 1.43
CA PHE A 291 -7.95 3.77 2.17
C PHE A 291 -8.80 2.50 1.99
N GLY A 292 -8.78 1.87 0.81
CA GLY A 292 -9.56 0.66 0.53
C GLY A 292 -9.30 -0.50 1.51
N PRO A 293 -8.04 -0.96 1.66
CA PRO A 293 -7.67 -1.95 2.68
C PRO A 293 -8.02 -1.51 4.11
N MET A 294 -7.85 -0.21 4.44
CA MET A 294 -8.21 0.31 5.76
C MET A 294 -9.71 0.22 6.02
N LEU A 295 -10.54 0.53 5.03
CA LEU A 295 -12.00 0.40 5.08
C LEU A 295 -12.44 -1.06 5.29
N VAL A 296 -11.78 -2.02 4.64
CA VAL A 296 -12.02 -3.45 4.90
C VAL A 296 -11.61 -3.80 6.32
N GLY A 297 -10.44 -3.34 6.79
CA GLY A 297 -9.99 -3.53 8.16
C GLY A 297 -10.93 -2.92 9.21
N MET A 298 -11.58 -1.80 8.90
CA MET A 298 -12.60 -1.18 9.74
C MET A 298 -13.82 -2.09 9.97
N GLN A 299 -14.09 -3.07 9.10
CA GLN A 299 -15.16 -4.05 9.33
C GLN A 299 -14.81 -5.09 10.41
N PHE A 300 -13.55 -5.18 10.83
CA PHE A 300 -13.08 -6.14 11.85
C PHE A 300 -12.63 -5.45 13.13
N LEU A 301 -11.77 -4.42 13.02
CA LEU A 301 -11.18 -3.70 14.14
C LEU A 301 -11.37 -2.18 14.02
N THR A 302 -12.40 -1.74 13.29
CA THR A 302 -13.02 -0.39 13.42
C THR A 302 -12.00 0.74 13.64
N SER A 303 -11.89 1.30 14.84
CA SER A 303 -11.00 2.42 15.17
C SER A 303 -9.52 2.10 15.08
N GLY A 304 -9.17 0.81 15.26
CA GLY A 304 -7.83 0.29 15.04
C GLY A 304 -7.33 0.48 13.61
N PHE A 305 -8.22 0.60 12.63
CA PHE A 305 -7.91 0.93 11.23
C PHE A 305 -8.28 2.37 10.84
N LEU A 306 -9.36 2.93 11.39
CA LEU A 306 -9.73 4.33 11.09
C LEU A 306 -8.63 5.32 11.50
N LEU A 307 -8.10 5.20 12.72
CA LEU A 307 -7.16 6.17 13.27
C LEU A 307 -5.80 6.15 12.54
N PRO A 308 -5.19 4.98 12.22
CA PRO A 308 -3.99 4.93 11.40
C PRO A 308 -4.16 5.58 10.04
N TYR A 309 -5.30 5.35 9.38
CA TYR A 309 -5.56 6.05 8.14
C TYR A 309 -5.59 7.57 8.35
N LEU A 310 -6.28 8.08 9.38
CA LEU A 310 -6.37 9.51 9.65
C LEU A 310 -5.02 10.20 9.89
N PHE A 311 -4.10 9.58 10.64
CA PHE A 311 -2.78 10.20 10.89
C PHE A 311 -1.77 9.93 9.77
N THR A 312 -2.03 9.00 8.84
CA THR A 312 -1.12 8.66 7.74
C THR A 312 -1.58 9.10 6.35
N ARG A 313 -2.86 9.46 6.15
CA ARG A 313 -3.39 9.96 4.88
C ARG A 313 -2.66 11.22 4.42
N THR A 314 -2.60 11.49 3.14
CA THR A 314 -1.92 12.68 2.61
C THR A 314 -2.82 13.91 2.76
N PRO A 315 -2.30 15.08 3.16
CA PRO A 315 -3.06 16.33 3.20
C PRO A 315 -3.84 16.57 1.92
N GLU A 316 -5.06 17.11 2.02
CA GLU A 316 -5.79 17.57 0.85
C GLU A 316 -5.22 18.90 0.36
N PHE A 317 -4.93 18.99 -0.93
CA PHE A 317 -4.35 20.19 -1.55
C PHE A 317 -5.15 20.66 -2.78
N GLU A 318 -6.10 19.86 -3.26
CA GLU A 318 -6.93 20.22 -4.40
C GLU A 318 -8.32 20.68 -3.97
N SER A 319 -8.80 21.73 -4.63
CA SER A 319 -10.13 22.29 -4.40
C SER A 319 -11.21 21.67 -5.30
N GLN A 320 -10.85 20.84 -6.27
CA GLN A 320 -11.80 20.15 -7.14
C GLN A 320 -11.12 18.90 -7.71
N VAL A 321 -11.80 17.76 -7.58
CA VAL A 321 -11.32 16.44 -8.00
C VAL A 321 -12.35 15.83 -8.93
N TYR A 322 -11.91 15.19 -10.00
CA TYR A 322 -12.81 14.53 -10.92
C TYR A 322 -13.00 13.06 -10.55
N LYS A 323 -14.15 12.52 -10.92
CA LYS A 323 -14.46 11.10 -10.70
C LYS A 323 -13.41 10.17 -11.33
N GLU A 324 -12.84 10.58 -12.45
CA GLU A 324 -11.81 9.83 -13.18
C GLU A 324 -10.44 9.80 -12.48
N ASP A 325 -10.23 10.66 -11.48
CA ASP A 325 -8.95 10.74 -10.74
C ASP A 325 -8.86 9.71 -9.59
N ILE A 326 -9.99 9.12 -9.20
CA ILE A 326 -10.07 8.10 -8.15
C ILE A 326 -9.38 6.82 -8.61
N ASP A 327 -8.53 6.25 -7.74
CA ASP A 327 -7.80 5.04 -8.08
C ASP A 327 -8.72 3.80 -8.04
N GLY A 328 -9.08 3.32 -9.24
CA GLY A 328 -9.85 2.11 -9.46
C GLY A 328 -11.33 2.34 -9.77
N ASP A 329 -11.83 1.69 -10.82
CA ASP A 329 -13.20 1.84 -11.30
C ASP A 329 -14.27 1.46 -10.27
N LEU A 330 -14.00 0.41 -9.48
CA LEU A 330 -14.91 -0.04 -8.44
C LEU A 330 -14.97 0.97 -7.30
N GLN A 331 -13.81 1.48 -6.88
CA GLN A 331 -13.65 2.48 -5.83
C GLN A 331 -14.38 3.76 -6.23
N ALA A 332 -14.21 4.24 -7.46
CA ALA A 332 -14.92 5.41 -7.98
C ALA A 332 -16.44 5.22 -7.99
N LYS A 333 -16.92 4.02 -8.37
CA LYS A 333 -18.37 3.70 -8.37
C LYS A 333 -18.93 3.64 -6.95
N VAL A 334 -18.23 2.99 -6.03
CA VAL A 334 -18.65 2.85 -4.63
C VAL A 334 -18.60 4.20 -3.92
N ALA A 335 -17.54 4.98 -4.14
CA ALA A 335 -17.38 6.32 -3.61
C ALA A 335 -18.58 7.18 -3.98
N GLU A 336 -19.01 7.19 -5.23
CA GLU A 336 -20.11 8.04 -5.71
C GLU A 336 -21.52 7.40 -5.57
N TRP A 337 -21.65 6.22 -4.98
CA TRP A 337 -22.95 5.55 -4.86
C TRP A 337 -23.82 6.17 -3.74
N ARG A 338 -24.51 7.26 -4.05
CA ARG A 338 -25.38 8.00 -3.10
C ARG A 338 -26.46 7.15 -2.39
N PRO A 339 -27.11 6.15 -3.02
CA PRO A 339 -28.05 5.26 -2.32
C PRO A 339 -27.45 4.50 -1.14
N LEU A 340 -26.12 4.40 -1.04
CA LEU A 340 -25.41 3.79 0.09
C LEU A 340 -25.85 4.41 1.42
N GLY A 341 -25.99 5.73 1.49
CA GLY A 341 -26.36 6.45 2.72
C GLY A 341 -27.72 6.02 3.24
N GLY A 342 -28.73 5.97 2.36
CA GLY A 342 -30.07 5.50 2.69
C GLY A 342 -30.09 4.00 3.06
N PHE A 343 -29.39 3.17 2.31
CA PHE A 343 -29.30 1.72 2.57
C PHE A 343 -28.68 1.44 3.95
N LEU A 344 -27.50 2.00 4.23
CA LEU A 344 -26.81 1.78 5.51
C LEU A 344 -27.57 2.42 6.67
N SER A 345 -28.19 3.59 6.47
CA SER A 345 -29.08 4.18 7.48
C SER A 345 -30.23 3.26 7.84
N ALA A 346 -30.81 2.55 6.87
CA ALA A 346 -31.86 1.58 7.12
C ALA A 346 -31.34 0.40 7.95
N VAL A 347 -30.15 -0.13 7.63
CA VAL A 347 -29.49 -1.20 8.41
C VAL A 347 -29.23 -0.75 9.86
N GLY A 348 -28.63 0.42 10.08
CA GLY A 348 -28.37 0.91 11.43
C GLY A 348 -29.65 1.26 12.20
N THR A 349 -30.68 1.78 11.52
CA THR A 349 -32.01 2.00 12.14
C THR A 349 -32.64 0.66 12.55
N ALA A 350 -32.58 -0.35 11.67
CA ALA A 350 -33.06 -1.69 11.99
C ALA A 350 -32.29 -2.30 13.17
N SER A 351 -30.99 -1.99 13.28
CA SER A 351 -30.13 -2.44 14.39
C SER A 351 -30.50 -1.78 15.72
N ILE A 352 -30.79 -0.48 15.71
CA ILE A 352 -31.33 0.24 16.87
C ILE A 352 -32.68 -0.37 17.27
N VAL A 353 -33.60 -0.56 16.32
CA VAL A 353 -34.90 -1.17 16.59
C VAL A 353 -34.74 -2.59 17.15
N TRP A 354 -33.84 -3.39 16.58
CA TRP A 354 -33.53 -4.75 17.03
C TRP A 354 -33.08 -4.79 18.49
N SER A 355 -32.29 -3.81 18.96
CA SER A 355 -31.91 -3.72 20.37
C SER A 355 -33.10 -3.66 21.33
N PHE A 356 -34.23 -3.08 20.89
CA PHE A 356 -35.42 -2.92 21.72
C PHE A 356 -36.41 -4.09 21.57
N ILE A 357 -36.60 -4.60 20.36
CA ILE A 357 -37.69 -5.56 20.08
C ILE A 357 -37.21 -6.96 19.67
N GLY A 358 -35.95 -7.10 19.25
CA GLY A 358 -35.38 -8.36 18.80
C GLY A 358 -35.24 -9.34 19.96
N ARG A 359 -35.48 -10.64 19.73
CA ARG A 359 -35.34 -11.69 20.75
C ARG A 359 -36.16 -11.46 22.03
N PRO A 360 -37.49 -11.68 21.98
CA PRO A 360 -38.39 -11.55 23.14
C PRO A 360 -37.93 -12.31 24.39
N GLU A 361 -37.16 -13.39 24.22
CA GLU A 361 -36.61 -14.22 25.29
C GLU A 361 -35.66 -13.49 26.26
N PHE A 362 -35.16 -12.30 25.90
CA PHE A 362 -34.33 -11.46 26.79
C PHE A 362 -35.14 -10.51 27.68
N GLY A 363 -36.46 -10.67 27.73
CA GLY A 363 -37.33 -9.93 28.65
C GLY A 363 -37.78 -8.57 28.13
N GLU A 364 -38.23 -7.70 29.02
CA GLU A 364 -38.63 -6.32 28.69
C GLU A 364 -37.42 -5.37 28.71
N PHE A 365 -37.60 -4.10 28.30
CA PHE A 365 -36.51 -3.13 28.18
C PHE A 365 -35.59 -3.04 29.40
N THR A 366 -36.16 -2.97 30.62
CA THR A 366 -35.38 -2.84 31.86
C THR A 366 -34.50 -4.06 32.11
N GLU A 367 -35.03 -5.26 31.90
CA GLU A 367 -34.28 -6.51 32.10
C GLU A 367 -33.13 -6.61 31.10
N ARG A 368 -33.41 -6.34 29.81
CA ARG A 368 -32.41 -6.30 28.74
C ARG A 368 -31.32 -5.28 28.99
N TYR A 369 -31.70 -4.08 29.43
CA TYR A 369 -30.74 -3.02 29.68
C TYR A 369 -29.79 -3.39 30.82
N ASN A 370 -30.32 -3.94 31.91
CA ASN A 370 -29.50 -4.39 33.04
C ASN A 370 -28.57 -5.53 32.62
N SER A 371 -29.07 -6.56 31.93
CA SER A 371 -28.22 -7.65 31.44
C SER A 371 -27.18 -7.19 30.41
N PHE A 372 -27.50 -6.18 29.61
CA PHE A 372 -26.55 -5.56 28.68
C PHE A 372 -25.42 -4.84 29.40
N ILE A 373 -25.73 -4.02 30.41
CA ILE A 373 -24.72 -3.34 31.22
C ILE A 373 -23.84 -4.35 31.97
N ASP A 374 -24.45 -5.40 32.54
CA ASP A 374 -23.72 -6.48 33.19
C ASP A 374 -22.77 -7.16 32.19
N LEU A 375 -23.23 -7.42 30.95
CA LEU A 375 -22.40 -7.99 29.88
C LEU A 375 -21.23 -7.07 29.51
N LEU A 376 -21.47 -5.77 29.28
CA LEU A 376 -20.41 -4.82 28.99
C LEU A 376 -19.39 -4.71 30.13
N SER A 377 -19.83 -4.88 31.39
CA SER A 377 -18.93 -4.80 32.56
C SER A 377 -17.93 -5.96 32.68
N ILE A 378 -18.11 -7.02 31.90
CA ILE A 378 -17.21 -8.19 31.90
C ILE A 378 -16.61 -8.48 30.52
N ASP A 379 -17.22 -7.96 29.45
CA ASP A 379 -16.79 -8.18 28.09
C ASP A 379 -16.10 -6.95 27.50
N ARG A 380 -14.85 -7.16 27.10
CA ARG A 380 -13.99 -6.13 26.51
C ARG A 380 -14.43 -5.78 25.10
N VAL A 381 -14.85 -6.75 24.31
CA VAL A 381 -15.16 -6.58 22.89
C VAL A 381 -16.44 -5.75 22.72
N GLY A 382 -17.51 -6.10 23.43
CA GLY A 382 -18.75 -5.35 23.47
C GLY A 382 -18.54 -3.93 23.98
N SER A 383 -17.71 -3.77 25.02
CA SER A 383 -17.35 -2.44 25.53
C SER A 383 -16.56 -1.62 24.51
N SER A 384 -15.67 -2.24 23.72
CA SER A 384 -14.90 -1.51 22.70
C SER A 384 -15.79 -0.98 21.58
N PHE A 385 -16.91 -1.65 21.25
CA PHE A 385 -17.85 -1.12 20.25
C PHE A 385 -18.45 0.24 20.64
N ILE A 386 -18.69 0.47 21.94
CA ILE A 386 -19.18 1.76 22.44
C ILE A 386 -18.11 2.85 22.28
N VAL A 387 -16.85 2.50 22.54
CA VAL A 387 -15.70 3.40 22.31
C VAL A 387 -15.57 3.71 20.82
N ASP A 388 -15.72 2.72 19.95
CA ASP A 388 -15.66 2.92 18.50
C ASP A 388 -16.75 3.85 17.98
N LEU A 389 -17.98 3.71 18.46
CA LEU A 389 -19.07 4.65 18.10
C LEU A 389 -18.72 6.09 18.48
N ALA A 390 -18.08 6.31 19.64
CA ALA A 390 -17.63 7.62 20.05
C ALA A 390 -16.48 8.14 19.16
N ILE A 391 -15.51 7.29 18.80
CA ILE A 391 -14.42 7.65 17.90
C ILE A 391 -14.96 8.03 16.52
N PHE A 392 -15.91 7.26 15.98
CA PHE A 392 -16.55 7.56 14.70
C PHE A 392 -17.33 8.88 14.76
N ALA A 393 -18.04 9.14 15.86
CA ALA A 393 -18.74 10.40 16.07
C ALA A 393 -17.80 11.61 16.04
N ILE A 394 -16.62 11.49 16.64
CA ILE A 394 -15.60 12.54 16.70
C ILE A 394 -14.99 12.78 15.31
N PHE A 395 -14.54 11.71 14.64
CA PHE A 395 -13.71 11.83 13.44
C PHE A 395 -14.46 11.78 12.10
N GLN A 396 -15.74 11.42 12.05
CA GLN A 396 -16.51 11.51 10.79
C GLN A 396 -16.43 12.93 10.18
N SER A 397 -16.37 13.95 11.03
CA SER A 397 -16.29 15.35 10.62
C SER A 397 -15.04 15.69 9.80
N TRP A 398 -13.92 15.01 10.06
CA TRP A 398 -12.65 15.22 9.38
C TRP A 398 -12.66 14.81 7.91
N PHE A 399 -13.61 13.95 7.53
CA PHE A 399 -13.76 13.52 6.14
C PHE A 399 -14.75 14.38 5.35
N VAL A 400 -15.78 14.91 6.03
CA VAL A 400 -16.87 15.65 5.39
C VAL A 400 -16.34 16.94 4.74
N ASP A 401 -15.47 17.67 5.43
CA ASP A 401 -14.93 18.92 4.90
C ASP A 401 -14.07 18.67 3.65
N ASP A 402 -13.16 17.71 3.73
CA ASP A 402 -12.31 17.33 2.60
C ASP A 402 -13.14 16.83 1.41
N ASP A 403 -14.17 16.01 1.64
CA ASP A 403 -15.01 15.48 0.55
C ASP A 403 -15.90 16.57 -0.08
N LEU A 404 -16.39 17.55 0.68
CA LEU A 404 -17.07 18.72 0.12
C LEU A 404 -16.11 19.61 -0.68
N GLN A 405 -14.90 19.82 -0.17
CA GLN A 405 -13.85 20.53 -0.88
C GLN A 405 -13.55 19.86 -2.22
N ARG A 406 -13.36 18.53 -2.27
CA ARG A 406 -13.13 17.79 -3.53
C ARG A 406 -14.27 17.95 -4.55
N ARG A 407 -15.49 18.20 -4.09
CA ARG A 407 -16.68 18.44 -4.92
C ARG A 407 -16.81 19.89 -5.39
N GLY A 408 -15.82 20.75 -5.13
CA GLY A 408 -15.84 22.17 -5.50
C GLY A 408 -16.79 23.01 -4.64
N VAL A 409 -17.24 22.50 -3.49
CA VAL A 409 -18.18 23.21 -2.60
C VAL A 409 -17.40 24.10 -1.64
N SER A 410 -17.68 25.40 -1.68
CA SER A 410 -17.07 26.39 -0.78
C SER A 410 -17.47 26.17 0.69
N GLU A 411 -16.72 26.75 1.63
CA GLU A 411 -17.01 26.58 3.08
C GLU A 411 -18.38 27.14 3.49
N ASP A 412 -18.82 28.22 2.84
CA ASP A 412 -20.09 28.90 3.11
C ASP A 412 -21.30 28.22 2.45
N GLU A 413 -21.06 27.28 1.54
CA GLU A 413 -22.11 26.52 0.86
C GLU A 413 -22.49 25.26 1.63
N LEU A 414 -23.77 24.88 1.52
CA LEU A 414 -24.34 23.68 2.16
C LEU A 414 -24.07 23.57 3.68
N MET A 415 -23.88 24.70 4.38
CA MET A 415 -23.59 24.74 5.83
C MET A 415 -24.54 23.87 6.66
N GLY A 416 -25.83 23.83 6.33
CA GLY A 416 -26.81 23.00 7.02
C GLY A 416 -26.47 21.50 6.92
N LEU A 417 -26.17 21.02 5.71
CA LEU A 417 -25.78 19.62 5.48
C LEU A 417 -24.42 19.32 6.12
N ARG A 418 -23.45 20.23 6.00
CA ARG A 418 -22.12 20.13 6.61
C ARG A 418 -22.23 19.99 8.13
N ASN A 419 -23.01 20.84 8.79
CA ASN A 419 -23.19 20.81 10.25
C ASN A 419 -23.95 19.57 10.71
N VAL A 420 -24.98 19.15 9.97
CA VAL A 420 -25.69 17.89 10.26
C VAL A 420 -24.74 16.71 10.19
N ALA A 421 -23.89 16.64 9.17
CA ALA A 421 -22.89 15.58 9.02
C ALA A 421 -21.86 15.54 10.16
N LYS A 422 -21.43 16.72 10.64
CA LYS A 422 -20.43 16.84 11.70
C LYS A 422 -20.98 16.55 13.09
N PHE A 423 -22.19 17.03 13.39
CA PHE A 423 -22.72 17.08 14.76
C PHE A 423 -23.83 16.07 15.05
N VAL A 424 -24.35 15.37 14.05
CA VAL A 424 -25.33 14.30 14.23
C VAL A 424 -24.66 12.94 13.94
N PRO A 425 -24.18 12.22 14.97
CA PRO A 425 -23.66 10.86 14.87
C PRO A 425 -24.51 9.95 13.98
N PHE A 426 -23.86 9.18 13.11
CA PHE A 426 -24.45 8.19 12.19
C PHE A 426 -25.42 8.78 11.15
N PHE A 427 -26.57 9.31 11.58
CA PHE A 427 -27.61 9.83 10.71
C PHE A 427 -27.18 11.09 9.95
N GLY A 428 -26.31 11.90 10.54
CA GLY A 428 -25.74 13.06 9.86
C GLY A 428 -24.90 12.65 8.66
N LEU A 429 -24.00 11.69 8.84
CA LEU A 429 -23.19 11.13 7.75
C LEU A 429 -24.07 10.42 6.70
N ALA A 430 -25.10 9.70 7.12
CA ALA A 430 -26.05 9.08 6.20
C ALA A 430 -26.78 10.10 5.31
N ALA A 431 -27.25 11.19 5.93
CA ALA A 431 -27.90 12.30 5.22
C ALA A 431 -26.90 12.97 4.27
N TYR A 432 -25.67 13.21 4.72
CA TYR A 432 -24.59 13.73 3.90
C TYR A 432 -24.35 12.90 2.64
N ILE A 433 -24.12 11.59 2.77
CA ILE A 433 -23.85 10.69 1.64
C ILE A 433 -25.00 10.71 0.62
N THR A 434 -26.23 10.80 1.12
CA THR A 434 -27.43 10.78 0.29
C THR A 434 -27.62 12.10 -0.47
N LEU A 435 -27.36 13.23 0.19
CA LEU A 435 -27.71 14.57 -0.30
C LEU A 435 -26.54 15.36 -0.88
N ARG A 436 -25.29 14.91 -0.68
CA ARG A 436 -24.10 15.62 -1.19
C ARG A 436 -24.13 15.73 -2.72
N PRO A 437 -23.53 16.80 -3.29
CA PRO A 437 -23.33 16.94 -4.73
C PRO A 437 -22.49 15.78 -5.29
N GLU A 438 -22.60 15.52 -6.59
CA GLU A 438 -21.75 14.53 -7.26
C GLU A 438 -20.37 15.12 -7.57
N LEU A 439 -19.34 14.27 -7.65
CA LEU A 439 -18.05 14.70 -8.17
C LEU A 439 -18.18 15.09 -9.65
N PRO A 440 -17.50 16.15 -10.10
CA PRO A 440 -17.47 16.49 -11.52
C PRO A 440 -16.85 15.35 -12.34
N SER A 441 -17.30 15.21 -13.58
CA SER A 441 -16.73 14.29 -14.56
C SER A 441 -16.16 15.09 -15.73
N ARG A 442 -14.97 14.72 -16.20
CA ARG A 442 -14.36 15.37 -17.38
C ARG A 442 -15.17 15.17 -18.65
N ASN A 443 -15.98 14.13 -18.71
CA ASN A 443 -16.80 13.82 -19.89
C ASN A 443 -18.07 14.68 -19.98
N SER A 444 -18.56 15.24 -18.88
CA SER A 444 -19.75 16.11 -18.84
C SER A 444 -19.47 17.57 -19.21
N GLU A 445 -18.20 17.98 -19.32
CA GLU A 445 -17.82 19.34 -19.75
C GLU A 445 -17.65 19.47 -21.29
N MET A 446 -17.76 18.35 -22.02
CA MET A 446 -17.66 18.32 -23.49
C MET A 446 -19.02 18.25 -24.21
N GLU A 447 -20.14 18.16 -23.48
CA GLU A 447 -21.51 18.32 -23.97
C GLU A 447 -22.09 19.67 -23.56
#